data_AF-A0A939WX38-F1
#
_entry.id   AF-A0A939WX38-F1
#
_cell.length_a   1.000
_cell.length_b   1.000
_cell.length_c   1.000
_cell.angle_alpha   90.00
_cell.angle_beta   90.00
_cell.angle_gamma   90.00
#
_symmetry.space_group_name_H-M   'P 1'
#
loop_
_entity.id
_entity.type
_entity.pdbx_description
1 polymer ?
#
loop_
_entity_poly.entity_id
_entity_poly.type
_entity_poly.pdbx_seq_one_letter_code
_entity_poly.pdbx_strand_id
1 'polypeptide(L)'
;MEEFRSTEILDKEIQEDARRKAEKLLKRADEDCQKIMDELAARIEAVSKEKQAFYAARAESIKKDLGAALPLEKERFLVSFIDSSILKGIYQFIDGLSSEKKIALLENLLKRYESKLADKKLTVKFHGFEQDELKKMFQKHFNKLNIDSFVSLNDDAAKELHDEYGMIIESTDKSVRCRVTIDELIEEIVDTYRYEIAEALFGGRINQ
;
A
#
# COMPACT_ATOMS: atom_id res chain seq x y z
N MET A 1 -62.32 -48.49 -70.77
CA MET A 1 -62.91 -47.84 -69.56
C MET A 1 -62.45 -48.50 -68.25
N GLU A 2 -61.95 -49.74 -68.25
CA GLU A 2 -61.42 -50.39 -67.03
C GLU A 2 -59.99 -49.97 -66.66
N GLU A 3 -59.14 -49.65 -67.65
CA GLU A 3 -57.75 -49.20 -67.41
C GLU A 3 -57.67 -47.88 -66.62
N PHE A 4 -58.55 -46.91 -66.90
CA PHE A 4 -58.62 -45.64 -66.17
C PHE A 4 -59.02 -45.81 -64.69
N ARG A 5 -59.83 -46.83 -64.36
CA ARG A 5 -60.19 -47.14 -62.97
C ARG A 5 -59.03 -47.80 -62.22
N SER A 6 -58.18 -48.54 -62.93
CA SER A 6 -56.99 -49.18 -62.34
C SER A 6 -55.87 -48.19 -62.03
N THR A 7 -55.68 -47.16 -62.86
CA THR A 7 -54.70 -46.08 -62.61
C THR A 7 -55.12 -45.18 -61.45
N GLU A 8 -56.42 -44.86 -61.31
CA GLU A 8 -56.93 -44.07 -60.18
C GLU A 8 -56.79 -44.79 -58.82
N ILE A 9 -56.91 -46.12 -58.80
CA ILE A 9 -56.70 -46.92 -57.58
C ILE A 9 -55.21 -46.94 -57.22
N LEU A 10 -54.33 -47.14 -58.21
CA LEU A 10 -52.87 -47.05 -58.03
C LEU A 10 -52.42 -45.68 -57.51
N ASP A 11 -52.95 -44.58 -58.05
CA ASP A 11 -52.62 -43.23 -57.58
C ASP A 11 -53.06 -43.00 -56.13
N LYS A 12 -54.23 -43.53 -55.73
CA LYS A 12 -54.69 -43.48 -54.33
C LYS A 12 -53.78 -44.30 -53.41
N GLU A 13 -53.35 -45.49 -53.83
CA GLU A 13 -52.41 -46.31 -53.06
C GLU A 13 -51.03 -45.63 -52.91
N ILE A 14 -50.53 -44.99 -53.97
CA ILE A 14 -49.29 -44.20 -53.94
C ILE A 14 -49.43 -43.02 -52.97
N GLN A 15 -50.57 -42.32 -53.00
CA GLN A 15 -50.83 -41.21 -52.08
C GLN A 15 -50.96 -41.68 -50.63
N GLU A 16 -51.62 -42.81 -50.38
CA GLU A 16 -51.70 -43.38 -49.04
C GLU A 16 -50.34 -43.85 -48.50
N ASP A 17 -49.51 -44.50 -49.34
CA ASP A 17 -48.16 -44.89 -48.94
C ASP A 17 -47.25 -43.69 -48.70
N ALA A 18 -47.34 -42.65 -49.55
CA ALA A 18 -46.64 -41.37 -49.34
C ALA A 18 -47.09 -40.70 -48.03
N ARG A 19 -48.39 -40.71 -47.73
CA ARG A 19 -48.94 -40.17 -46.47
C ARG A 19 -48.46 -40.95 -45.26
N ARG A 20 -48.48 -42.29 -45.31
CA ARG A 20 -47.96 -43.15 -44.22
C ARG A 20 -46.46 -42.94 -44.01
N LYS A 21 -45.69 -42.75 -45.07
CA LYS A 21 -44.25 -42.41 -44.98
C LYS A 21 -44.03 -41.03 -44.37
N ALA A 22 -44.81 -40.03 -44.77
CA ALA A 22 -44.75 -38.69 -44.19
C ALA A 22 -45.12 -38.70 -42.69
N GLU A 23 -46.18 -39.40 -42.30
CA GLU A 23 -46.59 -39.55 -40.89
C GLU A 23 -45.52 -40.26 -40.05
N LYS A 24 -44.87 -41.31 -40.59
CA LYS A 24 -43.74 -41.96 -39.91
C LYS A 24 -42.54 -41.04 -39.77
N LEU A 25 -42.26 -40.22 -40.77
CA LEU A 25 -41.16 -39.26 -40.75
C LEU A 25 -41.41 -38.15 -39.73
N LEU A 26 -42.63 -37.62 -39.65
CA LEU A 26 -43.04 -36.64 -38.65
C LEU A 26 -42.92 -37.20 -37.23
N LYS A 27 -43.41 -38.43 -36.98
CA LYS A 27 -43.26 -39.07 -35.66
C LYS A 27 -41.80 -39.25 -35.25
N ARG A 28 -40.93 -39.65 -36.17
CA ARG A 28 -39.49 -39.76 -35.90
C ARG A 28 -38.86 -38.40 -35.63
N ALA A 29 -39.25 -37.37 -36.37
CA ALA A 29 -38.78 -36.01 -36.13
C ALA A 29 -39.19 -35.50 -34.74
N ASP A 30 -40.41 -35.78 -34.30
CA ASP A 30 -40.88 -35.43 -32.96
C ASP A 30 -40.11 -36.19 -31.87
N GLU A 31 -39.86 -37.49 -32.07
CA GLU A 31 -39.04 -38.31 -31.16
C GLU A 31 -37.60 -37.80 -31.07
N ASP A 32 -36.99 -37.40 -32.18
CA ASP A 32 -35.63 -36.87 -32.19
C ASP A 32 -35.55 -35.46 -31.60
N CYS A 33 -36.56 -34.61 -31.83
CA CYS A 33 -36.70 -33.32 -31.15
C CYS A 33 -36.78 -33.50 -29.64
N GLN A 34 -37.57 -34.47 -29.15
CA GLN A 34 -37.67 -34.75 -27.72
C GLN A 34 -36.33 -35.20 -27.12
N LYS A 35 -35.60 -36.08 -27.81
CA LYS A 35 -34.26 -36.50 -27.37
C LYS A 35 -33.29 -35.32 -27.26
N ILE A 36 -33.28 -34.43 -28.26
CA ILE A 36 -32.43 -33.23 -28.25
C ILE A 36 -32.78 -32.33 -27.06
N MET A 37 -34.08 -32.16 -26.75
CA MET A 37 -34.53 -31.37 -25.61
C MET A 37 -34.11 -32.00 -24.28
N ASP A 38 -34.23 -33.32 -24.15
CA ASP A 38 -33.84 -34.05 -22.94
C ASP A 38 -32.30 -34.01 -22.73
N GLU A 39 -31.51 -34.16 -23.80
CA GLU A 39 -30.05 -34.01 -23.76
C GLU A 39 -29.63 -32.58 -23.39
N LEU A 40 -30.29 -31.57 -23.95
CA LEU A 40 -30.04 -30.17 -23.62
C LEU A 40 -30.36 -29.91 -22.14
N ALA A 41 -31.49 -30.41 -21.63
CA ALA A 41 -31.87 -30.27 -20.23
C ALA A 41 -30.83 -30.90 -19.29
N ALA A 42 -30.39 -32.12 -19.60
CA ALA A 42 -29.33 -32.81 -18.84
C ALA A 42 -28.01 -32.02 -18.87
N ARG A 43 -27.65 -31.45 -20.02
CA ARG A 43 -26.44 -30.63 -20.16
C ARG A 43 -26.54 -29.33 -19.36
N ILE A 44 -27.69 -28.67 -19.36
CA ILE A 44 -27.93 -27.46 -18.56
C ILE A 44 -27.80 -27.76 -17.07
N GLU A 45 -28.38 -28.87 -16.61
CA GLU A 45 -28.28 -29.27 -15.21
C GLU A 45 -26.84 -29.59 -14.80
N ALA A 46 -26.11 -30.33 -15.64
CA ALA A 46 -24.70 -30.66 -15.41
C ALA A 46 -23.84 -29.39 -15.32
N VAL A 47 -23.98 -28.47 -16.29
CA VAL A 47 -23.24 -27.19 -16.30
C VAL A 47 -23.63 -26.33 -15.11
N SER A 48 -24.91 -26.30 -14.73
CA SER A 48 -25.38 -25.55 -13.56
C SER A 48 -24.72 -26.05 -12.27
N LYS A 49 -24.69 -27.38 -12.06
CA LYS A 49 -24.02 -27.99 -10.90
C LYS A 49 -22.52 -27.71 -10.91
N GLU A 50 -21.86 -27.83 -12.06
CA GLU A 50 -20.44 -27.53 -12.19
C GLU A 50 -20.14 -26.06 -11.85
N LYS A 51 -20.93 -25.12 -12.38
CA LYS A 51 -20.76 -23.69 -12.07
C LYS A 51 -21.03 -23.39 -10.61
N GLN A 52 -22.06 -23.98 -10.01
CA GLN A 52 -22.34 -23.82 -8.58
C GLN A 52 -21.17 -24.33 -7.72
N ALA A 53 -20.64 -25.52 -8.02
CA ALA A 53 -19.47 -26.05 -7.32
C ALA A 53 -18.23 -25.17 -7.50
N PHE A 54 -17.99 -24.67 -8.72
CA PHE A 54 -16.87 -23.78 -9.00
C PHE A 54 -16.96 -22.45 -8.21
N TYR A 55 -18.13 -21.80 -8.21
CA TYR A 55 -18.32 -20.55 -7.47
C TYR A 55 -18.30 -20.77 -5.96
N ALA A 56 -18.82 -21.89 -5.46
CA ALA A 56 -18.73 -22.25 -4.04
C ALA A 56 -17.27 -22.43 -3.61
N ALA A 57 -16.48 -23.21 -4.35
CA ALA A 57 -15.06 -23.40 -4.09
C ALA A 57 -14.28 -22.07 -4.15
N ARG A 58 -14.59 -21.20 -5.13
CA ARG A 58 -13.97 -19.88 -5.22
C ARG A 58 -14.32 -18.98 -4.03
N ALA A 59 -15.58 -18.99 -3.60
CA ALA A 59 -16.01 -18.22 -2.43
C ALA A 59 -15.33 -18.71 -1.14
N GLU A 60 -15.16 -20.02 -0.99
CA GLU A 60 -14.42 -20.61 0.15
C GLU A 60 -12.94 -20.23 0.14
N SER A 61 -12.28 -20.28 -1.03
CA SER A 61 -10.90 -19.80 -1.18
C SER A 61 -10.77 -18.35 -0.75
N ILE A 62 -11.63 -17.46 -1.27
CA ILE A 62 -11.62 -16.04 -0.92
C ILE A 62 -11.85 -15.84 0.58
N LYS A 63 -12.79 -16.57 1.19
CA LYS A 63 -13.03 -16.51 2.64
C LYS A 63 -11.81 -16.94 3.44
N LYS A 64 -11.10 -17.98 3.00
CA LYS A 64 -9.87 -18.44 3.64
C LYS A 64 -8.76 -17.39 3.53
N ASP A 65 -8.59 -16.82 2.35
CA ASP A 65 -7.58 -15.79 2.10
C ASP A 65 -7.87 -14.53 2.93
N LEU A 66 -9.13 -14.08 2.96
CA LEU A 66 -9.58 -12.98 3.82
C LEU A 66 -9.40 -13.30 5.32
N GLY A 67 -9.68 -14.53 5.73
CA GLY A 67 -9.50 -14.99 7.11
C GLY A 67 -8.04 -14.92 7.56
N ALA A 68 -7.09 -15.10 6.64
CA ALA A 68 -5.66 -14.96 6.92
C ALA A 68 -5.16 -13.50 6.78
N ALA A 69 -5.66 -12.76 5.80
CA ALA A 69 -5.21 -11.39 5.51
C ALA A 69 -5.74 -10.36 6.51
N LEU A 70 -7.02 -10.45 6.90
CA LEU A 70 -7.67 -9.44 7.73
C LEU A 70 -7.00 -9.24 9.10
N PRO A 71 -6.59 -10.29 9.84
CA PRO A 71 -5.83 -10.10 11.08
C PRO A 71 -4.51 -9.36 10.85
N LEU A 72 -3.77 -9.72 9.79
CA LEU A 72 -2.51 -9.06 9.46
C LEU A 72 -2.70 -7.58 9.12
N GLU A 73 -3.77 -7.25 8.38
CA GLU A 73 -4.10 -5.85 8.09
C GLU A 73 -4.47 -5.06 9.35
N LYS A 74 -5.19 -5.68 10.30
CA LYS A 74 -5.50 -5.05 11.59
C LYS A 74 -4.23 -4.75 12.39
N GLU A 75 -3.32 -5.71 12.47
CA GLU A 75 -2.04 -5.50 13.17
C GLU A 75 -1.19 -4.42 12.49
N ARG A 76 -1.09 -4.44 11.15
CA ARG A 76 -0.40 -3.40 10.39
C ARG A 76 -1.00 -2.01 10.62
N PHE A 77 -2.33 -1.93 10.63
CA PHE A 77 -3.03 -0.69 10.91
C PHE A 77 -2.74 -0.19 12.32
N LEU A 78 -2.77 -1.09 13.32
CA LEU A 78 -2.49 -0.76 14.71
C LEU A 78 -1.05 -0.24 14.88
N VAL A 79 -0.06 -0.90 14.29
CA VAL A 79 1.35 -0.46 14.33
C VAL A 79 1.49 0.93 13.68
N SER A 80 0.91 1.13 12.50
CA SER A 80 0.94 2.42 11.79
C SER A 80 0.25 3.53 12.61
N PHE A 81 -0.87 3.21 13.28
CA PHE A 81 -1.57 4.14 14.14
C PHE A 81 -0.72 4.54 15.36
N ILE A 82 -0.04 3.59 15.99
CA ILE A 82 0.86 3.87 17.12
C ILE A 82 2.00 4.78 16.67
N ASP A 83 2.67 4.42 15.56
CA ASP A 83 3.83 5.17 15.06
C ASP A 83 3.46 6.60 14.69
N SER A 84 2.36 6.77 13.96
CA SER A 84 1.86 8.10 13.63
C SER A 84 1.45 8.91 14.86
N SER A 85 0.91 8.27 15.90
CA SER A 85 0.54 8.94 17.15
C SER A 85 1.77 9.37 17.95
N ILE A 86 2.79 8.51 18.04
CA ILE A 86 4.07 8.82 18.70
C ILE A 86 4.73 10.02 18.02
N LEU A 87 4.92 9.94 16.69
CA LEU A 87 5.54 11.02 15.92
C LEU A 87 4.78 12.32 16.11
N LYS A 88 3.45 12.29 15.99
CA LYS A 88 2.61 13.47 16.15
C LYS A 88 2.74 14.08 17.55
N GLY A 89 2.82 13.26 18.59
CA GLY A 89 3.04 13.72 19.96
C GLY A 89 4.40 14.39 20.14
N ILE A 90 5.46 13.80 19.58
CA ILE A 90 6.82 14.34 19.64
C ILE A 90 6.90 15.67 18.87
N TYR A 91 6.40 15.73 17.63
CA TYR A 91 6.38 16.97 16.84
C TYR A 91 5.60 18.07 17.55
N GLN A 92 4.41 17.78 18.09
CA GLN A 92 3.63 18.75 18.86
C GLN A 92 4.38 19.27 20.10
N PHE A 93 5.08 18.39 20.80
CA PHE A 93 5.89 18.79 21.95
C PHE A 93 7.01 19.73 21.52
N ILE A 94 7.75 19.38 20.46
CA ILE A 94 8.87 20.19 19.96
C ILE A 94 8.36 21.53 19.41
N ASP A 95 7.26 21.54 18.67
CA ASP A 95 6.64 22.78 18.15
C ASP A 95 6.25 23.74 19.26
N GLY A 96 5.79 23.22 20.41
CA GLY A 96 5.48 24.00 21.60
C GLY A 96 6.70 24.54 22.37
N LEU A 97 7.93 24.13 22.03
CA LEU A 97 9.14 24.64 22.67
C LEU A 97 9.49 26.04 22.16
N SER A 98 10.03 26.87 23.07
CA SER A 98 10.64 28.15 22.69
C SER A 98 11.89 27.96 21.83
N SER A 99 12.23 28.94 21.00
CA SER A 99 13.41 28.91 20.12
C SER A 99 14.70 28.63 20.90
N GLU A 100 14.86 29.21 22.10
CA GLU A 100 16.01 28.95 22.98
C GLU A 100 16.17 27.48 23.34
N LYS A 101 15.07 26.78 23.67
CA LYS A 101 15.09 25.35 24.00
C LYS A 101 15.40 24.49 22.79
N LYS A 102 14.86 24.86 21.61
CA LYS A 102 15.18 24.18 20.34
C LYS A 102 16.67 24.29 20.01
N ILE A 103 17.26 25.47 20.20
CA ILE A 103 18.71 25.69 20.01
C ILE A 103 19.51 24.85 21.00
N ALA A 104 19.10 24.77 22.27
CA ALA A 104 19.79 23.95 23.27
C ALA A 104 19.78 22.45 22.93
N LEU A 105 18.69 21.94 22.30
CA LEU A 105 18.63 20.57 21.80
C LEU A 105 19.66 20.34 20.68
N LEU A 106 19.73 21.24 19.71
CA LEU A 106 20.71 21.16 18.62
C LEU A 106 22.15 21.32 19.13
N GLU A 107 22.38 22.16 20.13
CA GLU A 107 23.67 22.33 20.79
C GLU A 107 24.14 21.01 21.43
N ASN A 108 23.24 20.28 22.09
CA ASN A 108 23.56 18.97 22.65
C ASN A 108 23.86 17.91 21.59
N LEU A 109 23.18 17.97 20.44
CA LEU A 109 23.47 17.08 19.32
C LEU A 109 24.82 17.42 18.67
N LEU A 110 25.13 18.71 18.53
CA LEU A 110 26.41 19.21 18.00
C LEU A 110 27.61 18.78 18.86
N LYS A 111 27.48 18.80 20.19
CA LYS A 111 28.52 18.33 21.13
C LYS A 111 29.03 16.92 20.80
N ARG A 112 28.14 16.03 20.35
CA ARG A 112 28.49 14.65 20.00
C ARG A 112 29.43 14.57 18.78
N TYR A 113 29.37 15.58 17.91
CA TYR A 113 30.15 15.66 16.69
C TYR A 113 31.42 16.52 16.81
N GLU A 114 31.64 17.22 17.93
CA GLU A 114 32.79 18.11 18.13
C GLU A 114 34.13 17.45 17.79
N SER A 115 34.37 16.25 18.33
CA SER A 115 35.62 15.51 18.12
C SER A 115 35.89 15.18 16.65
N LYS A 116 34.85 14.99 15.84
CA LYS A 116 34.95 14.67 14.40
C LYS A 116 35.11 15.90 13.52
N LEU A 117 34.76 17.07 14.05
CA LEU A 117 34.69 18.35 13.33
C LEU A 117 35.84 19.31 13.68
N ALA A 118 36.51 19.13 14.82
CA ALA A 118 37.47 20.08 15.39
C ALA A 118 38.63 20.52 14.45
N ASP A 119 39.16 19.60 13.63
CA ASP A 119 40.36 19.87 12.79
C ASP A 119 40.04 20.19 11.33
N LYS A 120 38.75 20.27 10.96
CA LYS A 120 38.32 20.36 9.56
C LYS A 120 37.77 21.73 9.21
N LYS A 121 37.90 22.12 7.93
CA LYS A 121 37.13 23.23 7.36
C LYS A 121 35.70 22.76 7.08
N LEU A 122 34.72 23.55 7.51
CA LEU A 122 33.31 23.17 7.54
C LEU A 122 32.46 24.13 6.70
N THR A 123 31.50 23.57 5.99
CA THR A 123 30.38 24.28 5.34
C THR A 123 29.12 23.92 6.10
N VAL A 124 28.38 24.94 6.55
CA VAL A 124 27.14 24.78 7.31
C VAL A 124 25.97 25.23 6.45
N LYS A 125 25.07 24.30 6.14
CA LYS A 125 23.79 24.58 5.48
C LYS A 125 22.70 24.59 6.55
N PHE A 126 21.88 25.63 6.65
CA PHE A 126 20.88 25.74 7.72
C PHE A 126 19.52 26.21 7.23
N HIS A 127 18.48 25.86 7.97
CA HIS A 127 17.09 26.25 7.72
C HIS A 127 16.31 26.38 9.05
N GLY A 128 15.37 27.33 9.13
CA GLY A 128 14.48 27.51 10.29
C GLY A 128 15.02 28.36 11.46
N PHE A 129 16.28 28.81 11.42
CA PHE A 129 16.92 29.62 12.47
C PHE A 129 17.63 30.85 11.92
N GLU A 130 17.80 31.86 12.78
CA GLU A 130 18.62 33.02 12.46
C GLU A 130 20.11 32.68 12.46
N GLN A 131 20.83 33.20 11.45
CA GLN A 131 22.26 32.93 11.27
C GLN A 131 23.10 33.37 12.48
N ASP A 132 22.70 34.44 13.18
CA ASP A 132 23.45 34.99 14.32
C ASP A 132 23.36 34.12 15.56
N GLU A 133 22.23 33.46 15.79
CA GLU A 133 22.06 32.50 16.89
C GLU A 133 22.92 31.25 16.66
N LEU A 134 22.95 30.75 15.42
CA LEU A 134 23.79 29.62 15.03
C LEU A 134 25.27 29.95 15.18
N LYS A 135 25.71 31.13 14.72
CA LYS A 135 27.10 31.59 14.91
C LYS A 135 27.49 31.62 16.38
N LYS A 136 26.63 32.14 17.27
CA LYS A 136 26.87 32.14 18.72
C LYS A 136 27.00 30.72 19.28
N MET A 137 26.17 29.79 18.83
CA MET A 137 26.25 28.38 19.23
C MET A 137 27.60 27.76 18.79
N PHE A 138 28.01 27.95 17.54
CA PHE A 138 29.31 27.45 17.07
C PHE A 138 30.50 28.09 17.80
N GLN A 139 30.43 29.37 18.14
CA GLN A 139 31.50 30.06 18.90
C GLN A 139 31.70 29.49 20.30
N LYS A 140 30.64 28.98 20.94
CA LYS A 140 30.73 28.35 22.26
C LYS A 140 31.43 27.00 22.22
N HIS A 141 31.23 26.24 21.14
CA HIS A 141 31.70 24.86 21.01
C HIS A 141 33.03 24.72 20.27
N PHE A 142 33.33 25.65 19.37
CA PHE A 142 34.55 25.64 18.58
C PHE A 142 35.36 26.92 18.86
N ASN A 143 36.42 26.78 19.66
CA ASN A 143 37.35 27.88 20.00
C ASN A 143 38.04 28.49 18.76
N LYS A 144 38.12 27.74 17.66
CA LYS A 144 38.55 28.20 16.33
C LYS A 144 37.45 27.81 15.33
N LEU A 145 36.67 28.79 14.90
CA LEU A 145 35.69 28.60 13.82
C LEU A 145 36.43 28.35 12.50
N ASN A 146 36.70 27.09 12.16
CA ASN A 146 37.11 26.70 10.80
C ASN A 146 35.89 26.63 9.86
N ILE A 147 34.96 27.58 9.97
CA ILE A 147 33.77 27.62 9.12
C ILE A 147 34.11 28.44 7.87
N ASP A 148 34.09 27.76 6.73
CA ASP A 148 34.39 28.34 5.41
C ASP A 148 33.16 29.07 4.84
N SER A 149 31.96 28.52 5.07
CA SER A 149 30.71 29.10 4.57
C SER A 149 29.49 28.73 5.42
N PHE A 150 28.58 29.70 5.57
CA PHE A 150 27.21 29.52 6.07
C PHE A 150 26.24 29.76 4.91
N VAL A 151 25.44 28.75 4.57
CA VAL A 151 24.49 28.80 3.46
C VAL A 151 23.08 28.60 4.02
N SER A 152 22.21 29.60 3.85
CA SER A 152 20.79 29.43 4.15
C SER A 152 20.14 28.59 3.05
N LEU A 153 19.37 27.58 3.42
CA LEU A 153 18.56 26.79 2.49
C LEU A 153 17.16 27.41 2.36
N ASN A 154 16.63 27.41 1.13
CA ASN A 154 15.24 27.75 0.85
C ASN A 154 14.33 26.57 1.22
N ASP A 155 13.04 26.84 1.48
CA ASP A 155 12.04 25.85 1.91
C ASP A 155 11.99 24.60 1.02
N ASP A 156 12.05 24.76 -0.31
CA ASP A 156 12.02 23.62 -1.24
C ASP A 156 13.26 22.74 -1.12
N ALA A 157 14.44 23.35 -0.96
CA ALA A 157 15.70 22.62 -0.77
C ALA A 157 15.78 21.95 0.60
N ALA A 158 15.19 22.56 1.63
CA ALA A 158 15.09 21.98 2.97
C ALA A 158 14.18 20.74 2.99
N LYS A 159 13.04 20.80 2.27
CA LYS A 159 12.11 19.67 2.12
C LYS A 159 12.72 18.49 1.37
N GLU A 160 13.44 18.75 0.27
CA GLU A 160 14.14 17.69 -0.47
C GLU A 160 15.20 16.97 0.36
N LEU A 161 15.78 17.67 1.34
CA LEU A 161 16.78 17.11 2.25
C LEU A 161 16.17 16.50 3.53
N HIS A 162 14.84 16.58 3.70
CA HIS A 162 14.13 16.23 4.94
C HIS A 162 14.71 16.94 6.17
N ASP A 163 15.06 18.22 6.01
CA ASP A 163 15.78 19.01 7.00
C ASP A 163 15.05 20.34 7.23
N GLU A 164 13.77 20.27 7.64
CA GLU A 164 12.87 21.42 7.79
C GLU A 164 13.24 22.33 8.98
N TYR A 165 14.05 21.85 9.92
CA TYR A 165 14.49 22.65 11.06
C TYR A 165 15.86 22.19 11.61
N GLY A 166 16.91 22.97 11.34
CA GLY A 166 18.27 22.70 11.84
C GLY A 166 19.38 23.00 10.84
N MET A 167 20.45 22.20 10.87
CA MET A 167 21.63 22.39 10.02
C MET A 167 22.32 21.09 9.60
N ILE A 168 22.96 21.11 8.43
CA ILE A 168 23.85 20.09 7.93
C ILE A 168 25.26 20.68 7.94
N ILE A 169 26.18 19.95 8.56
CA ILE A 169 27.58 20.33 8.66
C ILE A 169 28.37 19.35 7.81
N GLU A 170 29.03 19.86 6.79
CA GLU A 170 29.83 19.06 5.86
C GLU A 170 31.27 19.59 5.87
N SER A 171 32.25 18.70 5.89
CA SER A 171 33.63 19.15 5.69
C SER A 171 33.87 19.50 4.22
N THR A 172 34.72 20.49 3.95
CA THR A 172 35.05 20.91 2.58
C THR A 172 35.69 19.79 1.75
N ASP A 173 36.34 18.82 2.40
CA ASP A 173 36.91 17.62 1.76
C ASP A 173 35.89 16.49 1.56
N LYS A 174 34.62 16.70 1.96
CA LYS A 174 33.50 15.74 1.95
C LYS A 174 33.74 14.46 2.74
N SER A 175 34.74 14.43 3.62
CA SER A 175 35.08 13.25 4.42
C SER A 175 34.10 13.00 5.57
N VAL A 176 33.41 14.05 6.04
CA VAL A 176 32.46 13.99 7.15
C VAL A 176 31.25 14.85 6.80
N ARG A 177 30.07 14.27 7.01
CA ARG A 177 28.78 14.95 6.99
C ARG A 177 28.04 14.61 8.27
N CYS A 178 27.65 15.63 9.02
CA CYS A 178 26.85 15.51 10.24
C CYS A 178 25.54 16.23 10.03
N ARG A 179 24.43 15.56 10.34
CA ARG A 179 23.10 16.15 10.37
C ARG A 179 22.81 16.57 11.80
N VAL A 180 22.48 17.84 11.97
CA VAL A 180 22.13 18.46 13.25
C VAL A 180 20.76 19.11 13.08
N THR A 181 19.74 18.26 12.96
CA THR A 181 18.35 18.66 12.74
C THR A 181 17.44 18.11 13.83
N ILE A 182 16.28 18.74 13.97
CA ILE A 182 15.23 18.26 14.87
C ILE A 182 14.77 16.86 14.42
N ASP A 183 14.64 16.62 13.12
CA ASP A 183 14.22 15.32 12.59
C ASP A 183 15.20 14.20 12.98
N GLU A 184 16.52 14.43 12.92
CA GLU A 184 17.52 13.47 13.40
C GLU A 184 17.35 13.13 14.88
N LEU A 185 17.02 14.14 15.70
CA LEU A 185 16.78 13.94 17.13
C LEU A 185 15.48 13.15 17.37
N ILE A 186 14.44 13.38 16.56
CA ILE A 186 13.19 12.61 16.63
C ILE A 186 13.45 11.17 16.20
N GLU A 187 14.18 10.95 15.11
CA GLU A 187 14.57 9.61 14.65
C GLU A 187 15.32 8.85 15.74
N GLU A 188 16.30 9.47 16.40
CA GLU A 188 17.04 8.85 17.50
C GLU A 188 16.13 8.50 18.69
N ILE A 189 15.22 9.41 19.08
CA ILE A 189 14.27 9.16 20.17
C ILE A 189 13.35 7.99 19.83
N VAL A 190 12.83 7.95 18.60
CA VAL A 190 11.94 6.89 18.15
C VAL A 190 12.68 5.56 18.05
N ASP A 191 13.93 5.53 17.56
CA ASP A 191 14.71 4.29 17.47
C ASP A 191 15.08 3.74 18.86
N THR A 192 15.42 4.64 19.79
CA THR A 192 15.93 4.24 21.11
C THR A 192 14.83 3.97 22.13
N TYR A 193 13.76 4.77 22.14
CA TYR A 193 12.76 4.80 23.21
C TYR A 193 11.34 4.50 22.72
N ARG A 194 11.18 3.87 21.56
CA ARG A 194 9.87 3.59 20.95
C ARG A 194 8.91 2.91 21.92
N TYR A 195 9.41 1.88 22.59
CA TYR A 195 8.61 1.00 23.41
C TYR A 195 8.11 1.74 24.66
N GLU A 196 8.99 2.45 25.34
CA GLU A 196 8.71 3.23 26.53
C GLU A 196 7.71 4.34 26.23
N ILE A 197 7.86 5.02 25.09
CA ILE A 197 6.93 6.07 24.66
C ILE A 197 5.55 5.47 24.31
N ALA A 198 5.53 4.34 23.60
CA ALA A 198 4.28 3.64 23.30
C ALA A 198 3.56 3.18 24.58
N GLU A 199 4.32 2.59 25.52
CA GLU A 199 3.79 2.14 26.80
C GLU A 199 3.21 3.31 27.61
N ALA A 200 3.92 4.44 27.68
CA ALA A 200 3.48 5.63 28.39
C ALA A 200 2.23 6.28 27.76
N LEU A 201 2.19 6.40 26.43
CA LEU A 201 1.06 7.02 25.72
C LEU A 201 -0.21 6.17 25.75
N PHE A 202 -0.06 4.85 25.64
CA PHE A 202 -1.20 3.93 25.53
C PHE A 202 -1.45 3.11 26.81
N GLY A 203 -0.71 3.40 27.88
CA GLY A 203 -0.88 2.79 29.20
C GLY A 203 -0.73 1.27 29.21
N GLY A 204 0.14 0.74 28.36
CA GLY A 204 0.36 -0.71 28.19
C GLY A 204 -0.87 -1.51 27.71
N ARG A 205 -1.93 -0.84 27.23
CA ARG A 205 -3.19 -1.48 26.79
C ARG A 205 -3.15 -2.05 25.38
N ILE A 206 -2.08 -1.74 24.65
CA ILE A 206 -1.83 -2.33 23.35
C ILE A 206 -1.13 -3.65 23.64
N ASN A 207 -1.92 -4.73 23.62
CA ASN A 207 -1.37 -6.07 23.77
C ASN A 207 -0.36 -6.31 22.65
N GLN A 208 0.83 -6.76 23.03
CA GLN A 208 1.89 -7.24 22.15
C GLN A 208 1.46 -8.50 21.39
#